data_AF-A0A3B6I3D1-F1
#
_entry.id   AF-A0A3B6I3D1-F1
#
_cell.length_a   1.000
_cell.length_b   1.000
_cell.length_c   1.000
_cell.angle_alpha   90.00
_cell.angle_beta   90.00
_cell.angle_gamma   90.00
#
_symmetry.space_group_name_H-M   'P 1'
#
loop_
_entity.id
_entity.type
_entity.pdbx_description
1 polymer ?
#
loop_
_entity_poly.entity_id
_entity_poly.type
_entity_poly.pdbx_seq_one_letter_code
_entity_poly.pdbx_strand_id
1 'polypeptide(L)'
;MEKVEVFIVGAGPSGLATAACLSKLSIPYIIAEREDCVVSLWNKHTYDRLKLHIAKEFCELPHMAYPTDSPTYLPKDQFLRYMEDYVKHFNISPKFNTTVESCMYNEVRKCWVVTTHNKVDGPTMYASKFLVVATGENSMGYVPEIVGLQSFPGETIHSSNYKSGNDYVGKSVLVVGCGNSGFEIAHDLAVHGANTSIIIRSPLHVMTKELIHLGMVLSTWHLPLKLIDLILMILAYILLGDLSKYGIVRPNIGPLTLKAKTGRSAIIDTGTTKLIKKR
;
A
#
# COMPACT_ATOMS: atom_id res chain seq x y z
N MET A 1 -9.41 -28.51 18.48
CA MET A 1 -8.97 -27.88 17.22
C MET A 1 -10.20 -27.70 16.35
N GLU A 2 -10.60 -26.45 16.13
CA GLU A 2 -11.76 -26.13 15.28
C GLU A 2 -11.45 -26.49 13.83
N LYS A 3 -12.41 -27.07 13.11
CA LYS A 3 -12.24 -27.44 11.70
C LYS A 3 -12.86 -26.39 10.80
N VAL A 4 -12.15 -25.98 9.76
CA VAL A 4 -12.64 -25.06 8.73
C VAL A 4 -12.14 -25.50 7.36
N GLU A 5 -12.88 -25.25 6.28
CA GLU A 5 -12.40 -25.60 4.94
C GLU A 5 -11.23 -24.69 4.55
N VAL A 6 -11.40 -23.37 4.71
CA VAL A 6 -10.39 -22.35 4.39
C VAL A 6 -10.08 -21.45 5.58
N PHE A 7 -8.80 -21.28 5.91
CA PHE A 7 -8.33 -20.31 6.89
C PHE A 7 -7.63 -19.13 6.20
N ILE A 8 -8.12 -17.92 6.41
CA ILE A 8 -7.59 -16.68 5.82
C ILE A 8 -6.85 -15.89 6.90
N VAL A 9 -5.61 -15.49 6.61
CA VAL A 9 -4.77 -14.68 7.48
C VAL A 9 -4.76 -13.22 6.99
N GLY A 10 -5.44 -12.33 7.69
CA GLY A 10 -5.52 -10.89 7.42
C GLY A 10 -6.80 -10.45 6.72
N ALA A 11 -7.41 -9.37 7.20
CA ALA A 11 -8.60 -8.71 6.67
C ALA A 11 -8.27 -7.42 5.91
N GLY A 12 -7.17 -7.44 5.16
CA GLY A 12 -6.87 -6.46 4.11
C GLY A 12 -7.64 -6.75 2.81
N PRO A 13 -7.40 -5.96 1.73
CA PRO A 13 -8.14 -6.07 0.48
C PRO A 13 -8.14 -7.49 -0.10
N SER A 14 -6.98 -8.17 -0.07
CA SER A 14 -6.83 -9.54 -0.59
C SER A 14 -7.61 -10.57 0.23
N GLY A 15 -7.64 -10.43 1.56
CA GLY A 15 -8.36 -11.36 2.43
C GLY A 15 -9.87 -11.19 2.30
N LEU A 16 -10.34 -9.94 2.25
CA LEU A 16 -11.75 -9.62 2.04
C LEU A 16 -12.25 -10.07 0.67
N ALA A 17 -11.49 -9.81 -0.40
CA ALA A 17 -11.81 -10.29 -1.74
C ALA A 17 -11.91 -11.83 -1.78
N THR A 18 -10.97 -12.51 -1.14
CA THR A 18 -11.01 -13.98 -1.04
C THR A 18 -12.26 -14.46 -0.30
N ALA A 19 -12.58 -13.85 0.84
CA ALA A 19 -13.77 -14.18 1.62
C ALA A 19 -15.07 -13.97 0.83
N ALA A 20 -15.19 -12.89 0.05
CA ALA A 20 -16.35 -12.64 -0.80
C ALA A 20 -16.51 -13.71 -1.91
N CYS A 21 -15.41 -14.07 -2.59
CA CYS A 21 -15.43 -15.14 -3.59
C CYS A 21 -15.83 -16.49 -2.97
N LEU A 22 -15.30 -16.84 -1.79
CA LEU A 22 -15.67 -18.06 -1.07
C LEU A 22 -17.14 -18.04 -0.63
N SER A 23 -17.65 -16.89 -0.18
CA SER A 23 -19.06 -16.71 0.18
C SER A 23 -19.98 -16.96 -1.02
N LYS A 24 -19.64 -16.44 -2.21
CA LYS A 24 -20.38 -16.70 -3.45
C LYS A 24 -20.41 -18.17 -3.84
N LEU A 25 -19.36 -18.91 -3.51
CA LEU A 25 -19.25 -20.35 -3.76
C LEU A 25 -19.80 -21.22 -2.61
N SER A 26 -20.35 -20.61 -1.55
CA SER A 26 -20.80 -21.31 -0.34
C SER A 26 -19.71 -22.18 0.32
N ILE A 27 -18.45 -21.77 0.20
CA ILE A 27 -17.31 -22.46 0.83
C ILE A 27 -17.10 -21.84 2.22
N PRO A 28 -17.12 -22.63 3.31
CA PRO A 28 -16.96 -22.11 4.66
C PRO A 28 -15.52 -21.68 4.92
N TYR A 29 -15.36 -20.51 5.56
CA TYR A 29 -14.05 -19.95 5.88
C TYR A 29 -14.04 -19.27 7.25
N ILE A 30 -12.83 -19.08 7.77
CA ILE A 30 -12.55 -18.20 8.90
C ILE A 30 -11.49 -17.21 8.44
N ILE A 31 -11.62 -15.95 8.88
CA ILE A 31 -10.63 -14.91 8.67
C ILE A 31 -10.17 -14.36 10.01
N ALA A 32 -8.86 -14.40 10.27
CA ALA A 32 -8.24 -13.85 11.46
C ALA A 32 -7.53 -12.54 11.12
N GLU A 33 -7.82 -11.48 11.87
CA GLU A 33 -7.20 -10.16 11.73
C GLU A 33 -6.56 -9.79 13.06
N ARG A 34 -5.29 -9.35 13.00
CA ARG A 34 -4.51 -8.97 14.18
C ARG A 34 -5.05 -7.71 14.82
N GLU A 35 -5.54 -6.78 14.01
CA GLU A 35 -6.09 -5.51 14.45
C GLU A 35 -7.58 -5.61 14.79
N ASP A 36 -8.14 -4.52 15.31
CA ASP A 36 -9.56 -4.37 15.68
C ASP A 36 -10.46 -3.91 14.51
N CYS A 37 -9.90 -3.79 13.30
CA CYS A 37 -10.60 -3.28 12.13
C CYS A 37 -10.06 -3.91 10.84
N VAL A 38 -10.90 -3.90 9.80
CA VAL A 38 -10.49 -4.26 8.44
C VAL A 38 -9.58 -3.20 7.84
N VAL A 39 -8.77 -3.58 6.83
CA VAL A 39 -7.87 -2.66 6.11
C VAL A 39 -7.04 -1.76 7.06
N SER A 40 -6.55 -2.33 8.15
CA SER A 40 -5.89 -1.63 9.25
C SER A 40 -4.70 -0.75 8.83
N LEU A 41 -3.96 -1.12 7.78
CA LEU A 41 -2.93 -0.27 7.16
C LEU A 41 -3.50 1.11 6.79
N TRP A 42 -4.62 1.13 6.07
CA TRP A 42 -5.27 2.36 5.64
C TRP A 42 -5.92 3.09 6.81
N ASN A 43 -6.52 2.37 7.75
CA ASN A 43 -7.18 3.00 8.89
C ASN A 43 -6.16 3.65 9.84
N LYS A 44 -5.20 2.87 10.33
CA LYS A 44 -4.31 3.25 11.44
C LYS A 44 -2.92 3.72 11.02
N HIS A 45 -2.35 3.19 9.95
CA HIS A 45 -0.91 3.29 9.66
C HIS A 45 -0.59 4.13 8.40
N THR A 46 -1.46 5.08 8.08
CA THR A 46 -1.28 6.04 6.99
C THR A 46 -1.62 7.45 7.43
N TYR A 47 -1.14 8.42 6.65
CA TYR A 47 -1.44 9.85 6.79
C TYR A 47 -2.81 10.21 6.22
N ASP A 48 -3.33 11.36 6.65
CA ASP A 48 -4.74 11.71 6.47
C ASP A 48 -5.08 12.06 5.03
N ARG A 49 -4.15 12.69 4.31
CA ARG A 49 -4.34 13.12 2.92
C ARG A 49 -4.21 12.01 1.88
N LEU A 50 -3.95 10.77 2.30
CA LEU A 50 -3.70 9.65 1.39
C LEU A 50 -4.86 9.46 0.40
N LYS A 51 -4.50 9.18 -0.85
CA LYS A 51 -5.44 8.78 -1.90
C LYS A 51 -4.91 7.56 -2.63
N LEU A 52 -5.80 6.82 -3.28
CA LEU A 52 -5.38 5.83 -4.26
C LEU A 52 -4.59 6.52 -5.36
N HIS A 53 -3.41 5.98 -5.64
CA HIS A 53 -2.56 6.39 -6.74
C HIS A 53 -2.97 5.81 -8.09
N ILE A 54 -3.73 4.73 -8.05
CA ILE A 54 -4.22 4.01 -9.20
C ILE A 54 -5.69 4.38 -9.38
N ALA A 55 -6.13 4.43 -10.64
CA ALA A 55 -7.51 4.73 -10.98
C ALA A 55 -8.46 3.66 -10.45
N LYS A 56 -9.67 4.06 -10.05
CA LYS A 56 -10.64 3.24 -9.32
C LYS A 56 -10.98 1.93 -10.03
N GLU A 57 -11.09 1.96 -11.36
CA GLU A 57 -11.38 0.81 -12.21
C GLU A 57 -10.35 -0.32 -12.09
N PHE A 58 -9.13 -0.03 -11.64
CA PHE A 58 -8.09 -1.03 -11.40
C PHE A 58 -7.97 -1.44 -9.92
N CYS A 59 -8.82 -0.88 -9.05
CA CYS A 59 -8.79 -1.09 -7.60
C CYS A 59 -10.10 -1.70 -7.07
N GLU A 60 -11.03 -2.09 -7.95
CA GLU A 60 -12.28 -2.73 -7.57
C GLU A 60 -12.01 -4.12 -6.99
N LEU A 61 -12.76 -4.48 -5.95
CA LEU A 61 -12.73 -5.84 -5.44
C LEU A 61 -13.74 -6.69 -6.22
N PRO A 62 -13.50 -8.01 -6.33
CA PRO A 62 -14.40 -8.91 -7.04
C PRO A 62 -15.85 -8.73 -6.58
N HIS A 63 -16.76 -8.73 -7.55
CA HIS A 63 -18.22 -8.70 -7.35
C HIS A 63 -18.82 -7.41 -6.78
N MET A 64 -18.04 -6.32 -6.63
CA MET A 64 -18.56 -5.02 -6.21
C MET A 64 -17.74 -3.89 -6.83
N ALA A 65 -18.34 -3.15 -7.77
CA ALA A 65 -17.73 -1.97 -8.36
C ALA A 65 -17.79 -0.78 -7.38
N TYR A 66 -16.96 0.24 -7.62
CA TYR A 66 -17.11 1.51 -6.92
C TYR A 66 -18.40 2.22 -7.36
N PRO A 67 -19.00 3.07 -6.50
CA PRO A 67 -20.08 3.97 -6.92
C PRO A 67 -19.70 4.81 -8.16
N THR A 68 -20.68 5.05 -9.03
CA THR A 68 -20.45 5.73 -10.32
C THR A 68 -19.94 7.16 -10.13
N ASP A 69 -20.41 7.85 -9.09
CA ASP A 69 -20.04 9.19 -8.66
C ASP A 69 -18.68 9.27 -7.93
N SER A 70 -18.05 8.13 -7.63
CA SER A 70 -16.72 8.12 -6.99
C SER A 70 -15.66 8.77 -7.90
N PRO A 71 -14.73 9.57 -7.35
CA PRO A 71 -13.64 10.16 -8.11
C PRO A 71 -12.72 9.07 -8.66
N THR A 72 -12.03 9.35 -9.78
CA THR A 72 -11.08 8.41 -10.39
C THR A 72 -10.00 7.94 -9.41
N TYR A 73 -9.54 8.82 -8.51
CA TYR A 73 -8.54 8.51 -7.50
C TYR A 73 -9.18 8.69 -6.12
N LEU A 74 -9.56 7.58 -5.48
CA LEU A 74 -10.32 7.64 -4.24
C LEU A 74 -9.49 8.22 -3.08
N PRO A 75 -10.03 9.21 -2.36
CA PRO A 75 -9.53 9.57 -1.04
C PRO A 75 -9.62 8.40 -0.04
N LYS A 76 -8.73 8.42 0.96
CA LYS A 76 -8.68 7.43 2.04
C LYS A 76 -10.04 7.16 2.70
N ASP A 77 -10.82 8.19 3.03
CA ASP A 77 -12.13 8.04 3.67
C ASP A 77 -13.15 7.32 2.78
N GLN A 78 -13.12 7.56 1.47
CA GLN A 78 -14.00 6.88 0.52
C GLN A 78 -13.57 5.42 0.32
N PHE A 79 -12.26 5.16 0.28
CA PHE A 79 -11.74 3.80 0.21
C PHE A 79 -12.12 2.98 1.46
N LEU A 80 -12.02 3.57 2.66
CA LEU A 80 -12.43 2.92 3.90
C LEU A 80 -13.93 2.62 3.92
N ARG A 81 -14.77 3.58 3.52
CA ARG A 81 -16.22 3.37 3.38
C ARG A 81 -16.54 2.24 2.41
N TYR A 82 -15.92 2.23 1.24
CA TYR A 82 -16.08 1.15 0.27
C TYR A 82 -15.73 -0.22 0.86
N MET A 83 -14.67 -0.32 1.66
CA MET A 83 -14.27 -1.57 2.32
C MET A 83 -15.26 -2.01 3.41
N GLU A 84 -15.79 -1.08 4.19
CA GLU A 84 -16.84 -1.37 5.17
C GLU A 84 -18.13 -1.85 4.50
N ASP A 85 -18.53 -1.20 3.39
CA ASP A 85 -19.70 -1.58 2.62
C ASP A 85 -19.51 -2.94 1.95
N TYR A 86 -18.29 -3.25 1.48
CA TYR A 86 -17.93 -4.56 0.94
C TYR A 86 -18.09 -5.65 2.01
N VAL A 87 -17.56 -5.44 3.21
CA VAL A 87 -17.70 -6.38 4.33
C VAL A 87 -19.17 -6.63 4.67
N LYS A 88 -19.99 -5.57 4.75
CA LYS A 88 -21.43 -5.67 5.00
C LYS A 88 -22.16 -6.41 3.88
N HIS A 89 -21.87 -6.08 2.62
CA HIS A 89 -22.53 -6.65 1.44
C HIS A 89 -22.35 -8.17 1.35
N PHE A 90 -21.15 -8.66 1.65
CA PHE A 90 -20.83 -10.10 1.60
C PHE A 90 -20.98 -10.80 2.96
N ASN A 91 -21.49 -10.10 3.99
CA ASN A 91 -21.62 -10.61 5.36
C ASN A 91 -20.32 -11.24 5.92
N ILE A 92 -19.18 -10.60 5.64
CA ILE A 92 -17.86 -11.07 6.07
C ILE A 92 -17.68 -10.72 7.55
N SER A 93 -17.29 -11.68 8.38
CA SER A 93 -17.10 -11.48 9.82
C SER A 93 -15.70 -11.90 10.27
N PRO A 94 -14.70 -11.00 10.23
CA PRO A 94 -13.36 -11.29 10.74
C PRO A 94 -13.32 -11.48 12.25
N LYS A 95 -12.52 -12.48 12.68
CA LYS A 95 -12.08 -12.59 14.07
C LYS A 95 -10.97 -11.55 14.31
N PHE A 96 -11.37 -10.38 14.78
CA PHE A 96 -10.45 -9.30 15.13
C PHE A 96 -9.59 -9.61 16.36
N ASN A 97 -8.55 -8.81 16.59
CA ASN A 97 -7.62 -8.96 17.71
C ASN A 97 -7.01 -10.38 17.82
N THR A 98 -6.93 -11.09 16.69
CA THR A 98 -6.52 -12.48 16.60
C THR A 98 -5.25 -12.57 15.78
N THR A 99 -4.12 -12.70 16.46
CA THR A 99 -2.81 -12.86 15.81
C THR A 99 -2.63 -14.31 15.38
N VAL A 100 -2.23 -14.55 14.13
CA VAL A 100 -1.80 -15.88 13.69
C VAL A 100 -0.31 -16.02 14.02
N GLU A 101 0.04 -16.93 14.92
CA GLU A 101 1.40 -17.12 15.42
C GLU A 101 2.18 -18.16 14.60
N SER A 102 1.49 -19.20 14.12
CA SER A 102 2.11 -20.23 13.28
C SER A 102 1.10 -20.92 12.37
N CYS A 103 1.58 -21.35 11.20
CA CYS A 103 0.86 -22.20 10.26
C CYS A 103 1.77 -23.36 9.85
N MET A 104 1.41 -24.59 10.21
CA MET A 104 2.21 -25.78 9.89
C MET A 104 1.38 -26.80 9.13
N TYR A 105 1.86 -27.27 7.98
CA TYR A 105 1.18 -28.33 7.26
C TYR A 105 1.45 -29.69 7.94
N ASN A 106 0.38 -30.41 8.26
CA ASN A 106 0.46 -31.74 8.85
C ASN A 106 0.30 -32.78 7.74
N GLU A 107 1.39 -33.47 7.41
CA GLU A 107 1.42 -34.47 6.33
C GLU A 107 0.55 -35.71 6.60
N VAL A 108 0.35 -36.08 7.87
CA VAL A 108 -0.46 -37.25 8.23
C VAL A 108 -1.95 -36.93 8.11
N ARG A 109 -2.36 -35.75 8.57
CA ARG A 109 -3.75 -35.29 8.54
C ARG A 109 -4.15 -34.60 7.24
N LYS A 110 -3.18 -34.30 6.37
CA LYS A 110 -3.35 -33.58 5.10
C LYS A 110 -4.11 -32.27 5.28
N CYS A 111 -3.73 -31.52 6.31
CA CYS A 111 -4.34 -30.23 6.65
C CYS A 111 -3.30 -29.28 7.25
N TRP A 112 -3.56 -27.99 7.15
CA TRP A 112 -2.86 -26.95 7.90
C TRP A 112 -3.33 -26.92 9.34
N VAL A 113 -2.38 -26.87 10.27
CA VAL A 113 -2.60 -26.56 11.68
C VAL A 113 -2.22 -25.09 11.87
N VAL A 114 -3.20 -24.27 12.22
CA VAL A 114 -3.03 -22.83 12.42
C VAL A 114 -3.18 -22.52 13.90
N THR A 115 -2.16 -21.92 14.50
CA THR A 115 -2.18 -21.45 15.89
C THR A 115 -2.45 -19.96 15.88
N THR A 116 -3.46 -19.55 16.64
CA THR A 116 -3.86 -18.16 16.79
C THR A 116 -3.88 -17.78 18.26
N HIS A 117 -3.75 -16.49 18.52
CA HIS A 117 -3.86 -15.91 19.84
C HIS A 117 -4.77 -14.70 19.77
N ASN A 118 -5.96 -14.83 20.36
CA ASN A 118 -6.88 -13.72 20.55
C ASN A 118 -6.55 -12.99 21.85
N LYS A 119 -6.51 -11.65 21.84
CA LYS A 119 -6.18 -10.85 23.03
C LYS A 119 -7.11 -11.09 24.23
N VAL A 120 -8.34 -11.55 23.99
CA VAL A 120 -9.36 -11.81 25.02
C VAL A 120 -9.53 -13.31 25.26
N ASP A 121 -9.73 -14.08 24.20
CA ASP A 121 -10.07 -15.51 24.29
C ASP A 121 -8.85 -16.43 24.44
N GLY A 122 -7.64 -15.87 24.29
CA GLY A 122 -6.38 -16.62 24.40
C GLY A 122 -6.06 -17.47 23.16
N PRO A 123 -5.21 -18.50 23.31
CA PRO A 123 -4.75 -19.29 22.18
C PRO A 123 -5.83 -20.27 21.67
N THR A 124 -6.01 -20.32 20.35
CA THR A 124 -6.91 -21.26 19.66
C THR A 124 -6.19 -21.92 18.49
N MET A 125 -6.42 -23.23 18.30
CA MET A 125 -5.89 -24.00 17.17
C MET A 125 -6.98 -24.40 16.18
N TYR A 126 -6.68 -24.25 14.90
CA TYR A 126 -7.55 -24.63 13.78
C TYR A 126 -6.90 -25.69 12.90
N ALA A 127 -7.70 -26.60 12.36
CA ALA A 127 -7.35 -27.42 11.22
C ALA A 127 -8.07 -26.87 9.99
N SER A 128 -7.30 -26.53 8.96
CA SER A 128 -7.88 -26.14 7.68
C SER A 128 -7.29 -26.94 6.52
N LYS A 129 -8.10 -27.17 5.50
CA LYS A 129 -7.65 -27.83 4.27
C LYS A 129 -6.85 -26.87 3.40
N PHE A 130 -7.28 -25.60 3.35
CA PHE A 130 -6.63 -24.54 2.59
C PHE A 130 -6.25 -23.37 3.49
N LEU A 131 -5.06 -22.84 3.26
CA LEU A 131 -4.54 -21.64 3.92
C LEU A 131 -4.40 -20.51 2.89
N VAL A 132 -4.96 -19.35 3.20
CA VAL A 132 -4.80 -18.12 2.42
C VAL A 132 -4.01 -17.11 3.24
N VAL A 133 -2.82 -16.74 2.76
CA VAL A 133 -1.97 -15.73 3.42
C VAL A 133 -2.23 -14.37 2.77
N ALA A 134 -2.94 -13.49 3.47
CA ALA A 134 -3.35 -12.16 3.02
C ALA A 134 -2.84 -11.03 3.95
N THR A 135 -1.64 -11.21 4.52
CA THR A 135 -1.03 -10.30 5.51
C THR A 135 -0.53 -8.98 4.93
N GLY A 136 -0.43 -8.88 3.60
CA GLY A 136 0.17 -7.74 2.90
C GLY A 136 1.70 -7.67 3.05
N GLU A 137 2.31 -6.81 2.24
CA GLU A 137 3.78 -6.61 2.20
C GLU A 137 4.25 -5.35 2.95
N ASN A 138 3.34 -4.42 3.25
CA ASN A 138 3.66 -3.08 3.78
C ASN A 138 3.23 -2.89 5.25
N SER A 139 2.95 -3.98 5.98
CA SER A 139 2.37 -3.94 7.33
C SER A 139 3.38 -3.74 8.46
N MET A 140 4.68 -3.90 8.18
CA MET A 140 5.76 -3.71 9.16
C MET A 140 6.66 -2.56 8.71
N GLY A 141 6.75 -1.52 9.54
CA GLY A 141 7.69 -0.42 9.31
C GLY A 141 9.12 -0.90 9.45
N TYR A 142 10.00 -0.40 8.59
CA TYR A 142 11.43 -0.70 8.64
C TYR A 142 12.21 0.61 8.78
N VAL A 143 12.86 0.78 9.93
CA VAL A 143 13.82 1.86 10.16
C VAL A 143 15.20 1.20 10.15
N PRO A 144 16.04 1.46 9.14
CA PRO A 144 17.40 0.91 9.12
C PRO A 144 18.23 1.48 10.26
N GLU A 145 19.27 0.77 10.65
CA GLU A 145 20.28 1.31 11.56
C GLU A 145 20.97 2.50 10.89
N ILE A 146 20.89 3.67 11.53
CA ILE A 146 21.54 4.90 11.08
C ILE A 146 22.49 5.34 12.19
N VAL A 147 23.78 5.36 11.88
CA VAL A 147 24.83 5.80 12.80
C VAL A 147 24.52 7.22 13.28
N GLY A 148 24.47 7.42 14.60
CA GLY A 148 24.18 8.71 15.22
C GLY A 148 22.70 9.06 15.38
N LEU A 149 21.76 8.24 14.89
CA LEU A 149 20.32 8.49 15.01
C LEU A 149 19.85 8.48 16.48
N GLN A 150 20.41 7.60 17.32
CA GLN A 150 20.06 7.50 18.75
C GLN A 150 20.48 8.73 19.55
N SER A 151 21.51 9.44 19.10
CA SER A 151 21.98 10.70 19.71
C SER A 151 21.35 11.94 19.08
N PHE A 152 20.47 11.78 18.10
CA PHE A 152 19.81 12.92 17.45
C PHE A 152 18.81 13.54 18.45
N PRO A 153 18.94 14.83 18.79
CA PRO A 153 18.09 15.46 19.81
C PRO A 153 16.67 15.75 19.31
N GLY A 154 16.41 15.62 18.01
CA GLY A 154 15.09 15.84 17.42
C GLY A 154 14.23 14.59 17.35
N GLU A 155 12.97 14.77 17.00
CA GLU A 155 12.04 13.68 16.79
C GLU A 155 12.42 12.84 15.56
N THR A 156 12.29 11.52 15.69
CA THR A 156 12.43 10.57 14.58
C THR A 156 11.22 9.66 14.53
N ILE A 157 10.58 9.56 13.38
CA ILE A 157 9.41 8.71 13.17
C ILE A 157 9.50 7.95 11.85
N HIS A 158 8.92 6.76 11.80
CA HIS A 158 8.67 6.06 10.54
C HIS A 158 7.42 6.63 9.85
N SER A 159 7.36 6.51 8.51
CA SER A 159 6.24 7.02 7.70
C SER A 159 4.85 6.50 8.12
N SER A 160 4.78 5.31 8.73
CA SER A 160 3.54 4.73 9.28
C SER A 160 2.95 5.51 10.45
N ASN A 161 3.77 6.31 11.13
CA ASN A 161 3.36 7.10 12.29
C ASN A 161 3.08 8.57 11.93
N TYR A 162 3.40 8.98 10.70
CA TYR A 162 3.12 10.32 10.20
C TYR A 162 1.62 10.49 9.90
N LYS A 163 1.04 11.63 10.29
CA LYS A 163 -0.38 11.95 10.09
C LYS A 163 -0.61 13.17 9.21
N SER A 164 0.02 14.29 9.53
CA SER A 164 -0.16 15.55 8.80
C SER A 164 1.07 16.44 8.89
N GLY A 165 1.28 17.27 7.86
CA GLY A 165 2.28 18.32 7.87
C GLY A 165 2.02 19.43 8.89
N ASN A 166 0.79 19.56 9.40
CA ASN A 166 0.42 20.57 10.40
C ASN A 166 1.27 20.47 11.68
N ASP A 167 1.69 19.27 12.09
CA ASP A 167 2.49 19.07 13.30
C ASP A 167 3.95 19.56 13.14
N TYR A 168 4.32 19.99 11.93
CA TYR A 168 5.69 20.34 11.54
C TYR A 168 5.84 21.77 10.99
N VAL A 169 4.81 22.61 11.13
CA VAL A 169 4.85 24.02 10.71
C VAL A 169 6.09 24.71 11.28
N GLY A 170 6.89 25.34 10.42
CA GLY A 170 8.11 26.05 10.80
C GLY A 170 9.29 25.18 11.25
N LYS A 171 9.13 23.85 11.34
CA LYS A 171 10.23 22.94 11.70
C LYS A 171 11.11 22.65 10.48
N SER A 172 12.39 22.36 10.73
CA SER A 172 13.27 21.76 9.72
C SER A 172 13.11 20.24 9.73
N VAL A 173 12.68 19.67 8.60
CA VAL A 173 12.34 18.25 8.51
C VAL A 173 13.09 17.58 7.38
N LEU A 174 13.75 16.46 7.68
CA LEU A 174 14.46 15.63 6.71
C LEU A 174 13.67 14.35 6.44
N VAL A 175 13.18 14.19 5.23
CA VAL A 175 12.53 12.96 4.77
C VAL A 175 13.59 12.02 4.21
N VAL A 176 13.80 10.90 4.88
CA VAL A 176 14.76 9.86 4.44
C VAL A 176 14.03 8.83 3.58
N GLY A 177 14.27 8.85 2.28
CA GLY A 177 13.69 7.91 1.33
C GLY A 177 12.79 8.57 0.29
N CYS A 178 12.76 7.97 -0.90
CA CYS A 178 12.14 8.51 -2.09
C CYS A 178 11.06 7.60 -2.67
N GLY A 179 10.42 6.78 -1.83
CA GLY A 179 9.20 6.05 -2.19
C GLY A 179 8.00 7.00 -2.34
N ASN A 180 6.84 6.46 -2.73
CA ASN A 180 5.61 7.26 -2.85
C ASN A 180 5.30 8.00 -1.53
N SER A 181 5.36 7.29 -0.40
CA SER A 181 5.20 7.90 0.92
C SER A 181 6.21 9.04 1.17
N GLY A 182 7.48 8.86 0.81
CA GLY A 182 8.49 9.90 1.00
C GLY A 182 8.21 11.16 0.19
N PHE A 183 7.82 11.02 -1.09
CA PHE A 183 7.47 12.15 -1.94
C PHE A 183 6.21 12.88 -1.46
N GLU A 184 5.17 12.15 -1.06
CA GLU A 184 3.93 12.73 -0.57
C GLU A 184 4.09 13.41 0.78
N ILE A 185 4.81 12.80 1.71
CA ILE A 185 5.12 13.39 3.02
C ILE A 185 5.96 14.64 2.83
N ALA A 186 7.00 14.59 1.98
CA ALA A 186 7.82 15.77 1.69
C ALA A 186 6.99 16.92 1.09
N HIS A 187 6.07 16.58 0.17
CA HIS A 187 5.13 17.55 -0.37
C HIS A 187 4.21 18.11 0.70
N ASP A 188 3.65 17.26 1.57
CA ASP A 188 2.72 17.68 2.63
C ASP A 188 3.38 18.61 3.65
N LEU A 189 4.56 18.24 4.12
CA LEU A 189 5.38 19.06 5.01
C LEU A 189 5.67 20.44 4.40
N ALA A 190 6.07 20.46 3.13
CA ALA A 190 6.44 21.71 2.48
C ALA A 190 5.23 22.64 2.25
N VAL A 191 4.05 22.12 1.92
CA VAL A 191 2.84 22.96 1.77
C VAL A 191 2.31 23.48 3.10
N HIS A 192 2.57 22.78 4.21
CA HIS A 192 2.26 23.22 5.56
C HIS A 192 3.35 24.12 6.17
N GLY A 193 4.34 24.55 5.40
CA GLY A 193 5.33 25.53 5.85
C GLY A 193 6.49 24.96 6.68
N ALA A 194 6.71 23.65 6.65
CA ALA A 194 7.96 23.08 7.15
C ALA A 194 9.12 23.38 6.20
N ASN A 195 10.32 23.57 6.74
CA ASN A 195 11.54 23.60 5.96
C ASN A 195 11.99 22.17 5.62
N THR A 196 11.43 21.64 4.53
CA THR A 196 11.56 20.23 4.17
C THR A 196 12.75 19.96 3.26
N SER A 197 13.51 18.91 3.54
CA SER A 197 14.51 18.32 2.64
C SER A 197 14.21 16.83 2.44
N ILE A 198 14.51 16.28 1.26
CA ILE A 198 14.32 14.86 0.95
C ILE A 198 15.63 14.22 0.49
N ILE A 199 15.96 13.06 1.05
CA ILE A 199 17.13 12.28 0.64
C ILE A 199 16.73 11.26 -0.41
N ILE A 200 17.36 11.38 -1.57
CA ILE A 200 17.21 10.48 -2.71
C ILE A 200 18.54 9.75 -2.92
N ARG A 201 18.63 8.51 -2.42
CA ARG A 201 19.86 7.71 -2.51
C ARG A 201 20.06 7.04 -3.88
N SER A 202 18.98 6.70 -4.56
CA SER A 202 19.04 5.83 -5.74
C SER A 202 18.15 6.36 -6.86
N PRO A 203 18.51 6.11 -8.14
CA PRO A 203 17.72 6.56 -9.28
C PRO A 203 16.25 6.15 -9.17
N LEU A 204 15.32 7.02 -9.57
CA LEU A 204 13.88 6.74 -9.59
C LEU A 204 13.21 7.33 -10.84
N HIS A 205 12.09 6.73 -11.22
CA HIS A 205 11.17 7.34 -12.17
C HIS A 205 10.16 8.18 -11.41
N VAL A 206 9.97 9.43 -11.83
CA VAL A 206 8.88 10.28 -11.39
C VAL A 206 7.86 10.34 -12.53
N MET A 207 6.60 10.07 -12.23
CA MET A 207 5.50 10.00 -13.17
C MET A 207 4.30 10.75 -12.60
N THR A 208 3.41 11.25 -13.47
CA THR A 208 2.10 11.71 -13.00
C THR A 208 1.13 10.53 -12.95
N LYS A 209 0.04 10.67 -12.20
CA LYS A 209 -1.00 9.65 -12.11
C LYS A 209 -1.65 9.36 -13.47
N GLU A 210 -1.73 10.36 -14.35
CA GLU A 210 -2.26 10.22 -15.72
C GLU A 210 -1.34 9.38 -16.60
N LEU A 211 -0.01 9.52 -16.44
CA LEU A 211 0.95 8.69 -17.16
C LEU A 211 0.89 7.24 -16.70
N ILE A 212 0.77 7.00 -15.39
CA ILE A 212 0.59 5.63 -14.88
C ILE A 212 -0.73 5.04 -15.37
N HIS A 213 -1.81 5.82 -15.33
CA HIS A 213 -3.10 5.41 -15.87
C HIS A 213 -3.01 5.01 -17.35
N LEU A 214 -2.39 5.86 -18.19
CA LEU A 214 -2.14 5.54 -19.60
C LEU A 214 -1.31 4.26 -19.76
N GLY A 215 -0.26 4.09 -18.98
CA GLY A 215 0.57 2.88 -19.00
C GLY A 215 -0.22 1.61 -18.67
N MET A 216 -1.13 1.70 -17.70
CA MET A 216 -2.01 0.59 -17.34
C MET A 216 -3.02 0.29 -18.45
N VAL A 217 -3.65 1.30 -19.04
CA VAL A 217 -4.57 1.12 -20.20
C VAL A 217 -3.84 0.48 -21.38
N LEU A 218 -2.67 1.00 -21.77
CA LEU A 218 -1.87 0.43 -22.85
C LEU A 218 -1.43 -1.02 -22.58
N SER A 219 -1.26 -1.39 -21.31
CA SER A 219 -0.94 -2.77 -20.92
C SER A 219 -2.11 -3.73 -21.18
N THR A 220 -3.36 -3.25 -21.12
CA THR A 220 -4.55 -4.05 -21.48
C THR A 220 -4.64 -4.37 -22.97
N TRP A 221 -3.94 -3.60 -23.81
CA TRP A 221 -3.87 -3.83 -25.26
C TRP A 221 -2.74 -4.81 -25.65
N HIS A 222 -2.12 -5.48 -24.67
CA HIS A 222 -1.04 -6.46 -24.87
C HIS A 222 0.19 -5.92 -25.63
N LEU A 223 0.45 -4.61 -25.55
CA LEU A 223 1.65 -4.02 -26.12
C LEU A 223 2.91 -4.45 -25.37
N PRO A 224 4.08 -4.57 -26.05
CA PRO A 224 5.33 -4.88 -25.37
C PRO A 224 5.69 -3.81 -24.31
N LEU A 225 6.06 -4.22 -23.09
CA LEU A 225 6.38 -3.30 -21.99
C LEU A 225 7.43 -2.24 -22.36
N LYS A 226 8.43 -2.61 -23.17
CA LYS A 226 9.47 -1.66 -23.64
C LYS A 226 8.89 -0.53 -24.49
N LEU A 227 7.87 -0.83 -25.30
CA LEU A 227 7.19 0.17 -26.14
C LEU A 227 6.37 1.12 -25.26
N ILE A 228 5.62 0.59 -24.30
CA ILE A 228 4.87 1.39 -23.33
C ILE A 228 5.82 2.29 -22.53
N ASP A 229 6.91 1.73 -22.01
CA ASP A 229 7.93 2.47 -21.28
C ASP A 229 8.54 3.60 -22.10
N LEU A 230 8.82 3.39 -23.39
CA LEU A 230 9.33 4.44 -24.28
C LEU A 230 8.34 5.61 -24.39
N ILE A 231 7.05 5.31 -24.62
CA ILE A 231 5.98 6.31 -24.71
C ILE A 231 5.89 7.10 -23.40
N LEU A 232 5.83 6.40 -22.26
CA LEU A 232 5.74 7.02 -20.95
C LEU A 232 6.95 7.91 -20.65
N MET A 233 8.15 7.49 -21.02
CA MET A 233 9.38 8.24 -20.76
C MET A 233 9.47 9.52 -21.58
N ILE A 234 9.01 9.50 -22.84
CA ILE A 234 8.91 10.69 -23.70
C ILE A 234 7.91 11.68 -23.08
N LEU A 235 6.70 11.21 -22.76
CA LEU A 235 5.66 12.06 -22.16
C LEU A 235 6.08 12.61 -20.79
N ALA A 236 6.73 11.79 -19.95
CA ALA A 236 7.28 12.24 -18.67
C ALA A 236 8.36 13.30 -18.85
N TYR A 237 9.20 13.20 -19.89
CA TYR A 237 10.18 14.23 -20.21
C TYR A 237 9.51 15.54 -20.66
N ILE A 238 8.45 15.48 -21.47
CA ILE A 238 7.69 16.66 -21.89
C ILE A 238 7.02 17.35 -20.68
N LEU A 239 6.40 16.58 -19.79
CA LEU A 239 5.64 17.12 -18.66
C LEU A 239 6.53 17.58 -17.49
N LEU A 240 7.56 16.80 -17.15
CA LEU A 240 8.40 17.04 -15.98
C LEU A 240 9.76 17.63 -16.34
N GLY A 241 10.16 17.66 -17.60
CA GLY A 241 11.49 18.09 -18.02
C GLY A 241 12.61 17.18 -17.50
N ASP A 242 13.84 17.68 -17.60
CA ASP A 242 14.99 17.05 -16.98
C ASP A 242 15.05 17.38 -15.48
N LEU A 243 14.96 16.33 -14.65
CA LEU A 243 15.06 16.43 -13.19
C LEU A 243 16.48 16.14 -12.67
N SER A 244 17.42 15.75 -13.54
CA SER A 244 18.81 15.45 -13.17
C SER A 244 19.50 16.68 -12.56
N LYS A 245 19.16 17.88 -13.05
CA LYS A 245 19.62 19.16 -12.49
C LYS A 245 19.21 19.41 -11.03
N TYR A 246 18.27 18.64 -10.51
CA TYR A 246 17.85 18.67 -9.10
C TYR A 246 18.26 17.39 -8.34
N GLY A 247 19.18 16.59 -8.89
CA GLY A 247 19.65 15.35 -8.29
C GLY A 247 18.73 14.14 -8.47
N ILE A 248 17.65 14.25 -9.25
CA ILE A 248 16.74 13.13 -9.52
C ILE A 248 17.14 12.48 -10.84
N VAL A 249 17.90 11.40 -10.74
CA VAL A 249 18.36 10.62 -11.89
C VAL A 249 17.38 9.49 -12.20
N ARG A 250 17.06 9.29 -13.48
CA ARG A 250 16.19 8.21 -13.94
C ARG A 250 16.99 6.90 -14.09
N PRO A 251 16.42 5.73 -13.73
CA PRO A 251 16.99 4.42 -14.06
C PRO A 251 17.12 4.21 -15.58
N ASN A 252 18.08 3.36 -15.99
CA ASN A 252 18.30 2.99 -17.40
C ASN A 252 17.21 2.07 -17.98
N ILE A 253 16.39 1.46 -17.12
CA ILE A 253 15.25 0.63 -17.52
C ILE A 253 13.96 1.40 -17.29
N GLY A 254 12.98 1.22 -18.18
CA GLY A 254 11.70 1.93 -18.09
C GLY A 254 10.88 1.60 -16.84
N PRO A 255 9.91 2.46 -16.47
CA PRO A 255 9.17 2.38 -15.21
C PRO A 255 8.38 1.08 -15.02
N LEU A 256 7.69 0.59 -16.05
CA LEU A 256 6.90 -0.64 -15.97
C LEU A 256 7.80 -1.88 -16.02
N THR A 257 8.85 -1.86 -16.85
CA THR A 257 9.87 -2.92 -16.88
C THR A 257 10.59 -3.04 -15.53
N LEU A 258 10.92 -1.91 -14.89
CA LEU A 258 11.52 -1.88 -13.55
C LEU A 258 10.60 -2.52 -12.52
N LYS A 259 9.31 -2.17 -12.54
CA LYS A 259 8.31 -2.78 -11.65
C LYS A 259 8.21 -4.29 -11.86
N ALA A 260 8.12 -4.75 -13.11
CA ALA A 260 8.01 -6.17 -13.42
C ALA A 260 9.25 -6.97 -12.97
N LYS A 261 10.46 -6.39 -13.05
CA LYS A 261 11.70 -7.09 -12.68
C LYS A 261 12.05 -7.04 -11.19
N THR A 262 11.68 -5.96 -10.51
CA THR A 262 12.20 -5.67 -9.16
C THR A 262 11.11 -5.41 -8.11
N GLY A 263 9.85 -5.32 -8.52
CA GLY A 263 8.74 -4.85 -7.68
C GLY A 263 8.75 -3.33 -7.45
N ARG A 264 9.85 -2.62 -7.74
CA ARG A 264 9.95 -1.17 -7.51
C ARG A 264 9.09 -0.39 -8.52
N SER A 265 8.07 0.28 -8.01
CA SER A 265 7.19 1.14 -8.80
C SER A 265 7.81 2.52 -9.04
N ALA A 266 7.38 3.18 -10.11
CA ALA A 266 7.63 4.61 -10.29
C ALA A 266 6.93 5.43 -9.20
N ILE A 267 7.48 6.60 -8.90
CA ILE A 267 6.91 7.54 -7.96
C ILE A 267 5.86 8.38 -8.65
N ILE A 268 4.71 8.51 -8.01
CA ILE A 268 3.60 9.29 -8.51
C ILE A 268 3.67 10.67 -7.87
N ASP A 269 4.05 11.67 -8.68
CA ASP A 269 4.23 13.03 -8.22
C ASP A 269 2.86 13.68 -7.95
N THR A 270 2.65 14.08 -6.69
CA THR A 270 1.46 14.81 -6.25
C THR A 270 1.69 16.32 -6.16
N GLY A 271 2.88 16.79 -6.54
CA GLY A 271 3.28 18.20 -6.49
C GLY A 271 4.68 18.44 -5.92
N THR A 272 5.34 17.40 -5.39
CA THR A 272 6.69 17.46 -4.81
C THR A 272 7.70 18.03 -5.80
N THR A 273 7.68 17.56 -7.04
CA THR A 273 8.62 17.97 -8.09
C THR A 273 8.49 19.47 -8.41
N LYS A 274 7.26 20.01 -8.39
CA LYS A 274 7.02 21.44 -8.59
C LYS A 274 7.63 22.28 -7.46
N LEU A 275 7.62 21.78 -6.23
CA LEU A 275 8.23 22.47 -5.08
C LEU A 275 9.76 22.38 -5.11
N ILE A 276 10.33 21.23 -5.49
CA ILE A 276 11.78 21.07 -5.69
C ILE A 276 12.31 22.09 -6.70
N LYS A 277 11.59 22.29 -7.81
CA LYS A 277 11.95 23.24 -8.87
C LYS A 277 11.90 24.72 -8.48
N LYS A 278 11.20 25.06 -7.40
CA LYS A 278 10.99 26.44 -6.96
C LYS A 278 12.02 26.94 -5.94
N ARG A 279 12.76 26.01 -5.33
CA ARG A 279 13.91 26.34 -4.48
C ARG A 279 15.13 26.61 -5.34
#